data_AF-A0A942LF16-F1
#
_entry.id   AF-A0A942LF16-F1
#
_cell.length_a   1.000
_cell.length_b   1.000
_cell.length_c   1.000
_cell.angle_alpha   90.00
_cell.angle_beta   90.00
_cell.angle_gamma   90.00
#
_symmetry.space_group_name_H-M   'P 1'
#
loop_
_entity.id
_entity.type
_entity.pdbx_description
1 polymer ?
#
loop_
_entity_poly.entity_id
_entity_poly.type
_entity_poly.pdbx_seq_one_letter_code
_entity_poly.pdbx_strand_id
1 'polypeptide(L)'
;MTNQTSMPASEYVADLMERARKAQKSIEHYSQEQVDRLVQAIVWNVVKDGPAQEIAKLAVAESGMGNYEGKYNKLMAKGKGCIRDLKGKKSVGVIENDEEKKIMKIAKPVGIIGALIPCTNPEATPTVKVAHA
;
A
#
# COMPACT_ATOMS: atom_id res chain seq x y z
N MET A 1 25.32 -17.03 -18.15
CA MET A 1 23.86 -16.84 -18.23
C MET A 1 23.22 -18.08 -17.61
N THR A 2 22.97 -18.06 -16.31
CA THR A 2 22.28 -19.17 -15.64
C THR A 2 20.82 -19.11 -16.01
N ASN A 3 20.37 -20.15 -16.71
CA ASN A 3 19.00 -20.33 -17.14
C ASN A 3 18.14 -20.61 -15.89
N GLN A 4 17.63 -19.56 -15.25
CA GLN A 4 16.61 -19.71 -14.21
C GLN A 4 15.32 -20.15 -14.92
N THR A 5 14.99 -21.43 -14.81
CA THR A 5 13.63 -21.90 -15.09
C THR A 5 12.67 -21.12 -14.18
N SER A 6 11.98 -20.14 -14.77
CA SER A 6 10.98 -19.31 -14.12
C SER A 6 9.84 -20.20 -13.62
N MET A 7 9.58 -20.17 -12.32
CA MET A 7 8.41 -20.79 -11.71
C MET A 7 7.13 -20.36 -12.48
N PRO A 8 6.16 -21.28 -12.72
CA PRO A 8 4.89 -20.93 -13.34
C PRO A 8 4.20 -19.78 -12.61
N ALA A 9 3.57 -18.86 -13.34
CA ALA A 9 2.92 -17.69 -12.74
C ALA A 9 1.87 -18.06 -11.67
N SER A 10 1.14 -19.16 -11.86
CA SER A 10 0.17 -19.67 -10.88
C SER A 10 0.83 -20.09 -9.56
N GLU A 11 2.01 -20.70 -9.62
CA GLU A 11 2.76 -21.13 -8.44
C GLU A 11 3.40 -19.92 -7.73
N TYR A 12 3.93 -18.96 -8.50
CA TYR A 12 4.40 -17.68 -7.96
C TYR A 12 3.32 -16.92 -7.20
N VAL A 13 2.12 -16.81 -7.78
CA VAL A 13 0.98 -16.16 -7.13
C VAL A 13 0.52 -16.93 -5.89
N ALA A 14 0.54 -18.27 -5.93
CA ALA A 14 0.18 -19.09 -4.78
C ALA A 14 1.11 -18.85 -3.58
N ASP A 15 2.43 -18.77 -3.79
CA ASP A 15 3.41 -18.43 -2.74
C ASP A 15 3.13 -17.04 -2.14
N LEU A 16 2.90 -16.03 -2.99
CA LEU A 16 2.58 -14.68 -2.53
C LEU A 16 1.29 -14.67 -1.68
N MET A 17 0.27 -15.43 -2.08
CA MET A 17 -0.98 -15.55 -1.32
C MET A 17 -0.77 -16.21 0.04
N GLU A 18 0.07 -17.25 0.14
CA GLU A 18 0.38 -17.89 1.41
C GLU A 18 1.08 -16.91 2.37
N ARG A 19 2.08 -16.20 1.87
CA ARG A 19 2.82 -15.18 2.65
C ARG A 19 1.90 -14.04 3.10
N ALA A 20 1.02 -13.58 2.21
CA ALA A 20 0.04 -12.54 2.54
C ALA A 20 -0.95 -13.00 3.62
N ARG A 21 -1.40 -14.26 3.61
CA ARG A 21 -2.27 -14.81 4.68
C ARG A 21 -1.58 -14.83 6.03
N LYS A 22 -0.30 -15.24 6.07
CA LYS A 22 0.51 -15.24 7.30
C LYS A 22 0.69 -13.81 7.83
N ALA A 23 1.00 -12.86 6.96
CA ALA A 23 1.15 -11.45 7.32
C ALA A 23 -0.17 -10.85 7.83
N GLN A 24 -1.29 -11.08 7.15
CA GLN A 24 -2.61 -10.61 7.59
C GLN A 24 -2.95 -11.14 8.99
N LYS A 25 -2.73 -12.44 9.23
CA LYS A 25 -2.98 -13.05 10.55
C LYS A 25 -2.11 -12.43 11.65
N SER A 26 -0.88 -12.03 11.34
CA SER A 26 0.04 -11.42 12.32
C SER A 26 -0.40 -10.04 12.80
N ILE A 27 -1.22 -9.33 12.01
CA ILE A 27 -1.70 -7.98 12.33
C ILE A 27 -3.21 -7.94 12.67
N GLU A 28 -3.86 -9.11 12.77
CA GLU A 28 -5.32 -9.24 12.93
C GLU A 28 -5.87 -8.55 14.19
N HIS A 29 -5.05 -8.43 15.22
CA HIS A 29 -5.42 -7.83 16.51
C HIS A 29 -4.70 -6.51 16.79
N TYR A 30 -4.16 -5.86 15.75
CA TYR A 30 -3.55 -4.55 15.93
C TYR A 30 -4.59 -3.52 16.39
N SER A 31 -4.17 -2.63 17.30
CA SER A 31 -4.95 -1.44 17.64
C SER A 31 -4.93 -0.44 16.48
N GLN A 32 -5.84 0.55 16.52
CA GLN A 32 -5.86 1.63 15.53
C GLN A 32 -4.50 2.32 15.42
N GLU A 33 -3.85 2.59 16.56
CA GLU A 33 -2.55 3.26 16.61
C GLU A 33 -1.43 2.40 16.00
N GLN A 34 -1.49 1.07 16.18
CA GLN A 34 -0.53 0.16 15.58
C GLN A 34 -0.71 0.08 14.06
N VAL A 35 -1.95 0.05 13.57
CA VAL A 35 -2.26 0.11 12.13
C VAL A 35 -1.81 1.44 11.54
N ASP A 36 -2.15 2.56 12.18
CA ASP A 36 -1.76 3.91 11.74
C ASP A 36 -0.24 4.03 11.65
N ARG A 37 0.48 3.54 12.66
CA ARG A 37 1.95 3.55 12.67
C ARG A 37 2.55 2.66 11.58
N LEU A 38 1.97 1.48 11.34
CA LEU A 38 2.40 0.57 10.29
C LEU A 38 2.28 1.22 8.91
N VAL A 39 1.10 1.78 8.60
CA VAL A 39 0.84 2.44 7.32
C VAL A 39 1.75 3.67 7.14
N GLN A 40 1.90 4.48 8.18
CA GLN A 40 2.80 5.63 8.15
C GLN A 40 4.26 5.21 7.91
N ALA A 41 4.73 4.15 8.56
CA ALA A 41 6.09 3.66 8.38
C ALA A 41 6.35 3.15 6.97
N ILE A 42 5.39 2.44 6.36
CA ILE A 42 5.50 1.96 4.98
C ILE A 42 5.61 3.15 4.02
N VAL A 43 4.66 4.09 4.07
CA VAL A 43 4.67 5.23 3.15
C VAL A 43 5.90 6.11 3.37
N TRP A 44 6.29 6.36 4.63
CA TRP A 44 7.49 7.14 4.95
C TRP A 44 8.75 6.55 4.33
N ASN A 45 8.93 5.23 4.36
CA ASN A 45 10.11 4.61 3.76
C ASN A 45 10.18 4.75 2.23
N VAL A 46 9.04 5.00 1.58
CA VAL A 46 8.97 5.29 0.14
C VAL A 46 9.20 6.76 -0.17
N VAL A 47 8.60 7.66 0.61
CA VAL A 47 8.60 9.12 0.33
C VAL A 47 9.68 9.91 1.07
N LYS A 48 10.54 9.25 1.86
CA LYS A 48 11.70 9.89 2.48
C LYS A 48 12.76 10.21 1.42
N ASP A 49 13.63 11.17 1.75
CA ASP A 49 14.73 11.57 0.89
C ASP A 49 15.69 10.39 0.63
N GLY A 50 16.20 10.30 -0.60
CA GLY A 50 16.91 9.12 -1.12
C GLY A 50 15.98 8.17 -1.89
N PRO A 51 15.20 7.27 -1.22
CA PRO A 51 14.37 6.29 -1.91
C PRO A 51 13.39 6.88 -2.92
N ALA A 52 12.74 8.01 -2.59
CA ALA A 52 11.82 8.65 -3.52
C ALA A 52 12.50 9.05 -4.84
N GLN A 53 13.76 9.48 -4.77
CA GLN A 53 14.57 9.87 -5.94
C GLN A 53 14.98 8.64 -6.75
N GLU A 54 15.43 7.58 -6.07
CA GLU A 54 15.83 6.32 -6.71
C GLU A 54 14.65 5.66 -7.42
N ILE A 55 13.50 5.59 -6.76
CA ILE A 55 12.27 5.02 -7.32
C ILE A 55 11.80 5.84 -8.52
N ALA A 56 11.84 7.18 -8.46
CA ALA A 56 11.46 8.02 -9.59
C ALA A 56 12.38 7.83 -10.80
N LYS A 57 13.70 7.70 -10.59
CA LYS A 57 14.67 7.39 -11.66
C LYS A 57 14.40 6.02 -12.26
N LEU A 58 14.18 5.00 -11.42
CA LEU A 58 13.88 3.64 -11.86
C LEU A 58 12.59 3.61 -12.70
N ALA A 59 11.54 4.29 -12.25
CA ALA A 59 10.27 4.34 -12.96
C ALA A 59 10.41 4.91 -14.37
N VAL A 60 11.22 5.97 -14.57
CA VAL A 60 11.49 6.52 -15.90
C VAL A 60 12.37 5.57 -16.71
N ALA A 61 13.43 5.04 -16.12
CA ALA A 61 14.39 4.18 -16.80
C ALA A 61 13.75 2.88 -17.31
N GLU A 62 12.89 2.25 -16.51
CA GLU A 62 12.22 1.00 -16.86
C GLU A 62 11.05 1.23 -17.83
N SER A 63 10.20 2.22 -17.56
CA SER A 63 8.99 2.43 -18.38
C SER A 63 9.24 3.21 -19.67
N GLY A 64 10.29 4.03 -19.73
CA GLY A 64 10.50 5.00 -20.81
C GLY A 64 9.47 6.13 -20.85
N MET A 65 8.62 6.27 -19.82
CA MET A 65 7.49 7.21 -19.80
C MET A 65 7.69 8.36 -18.80
N GLY A 66 7.47 9.58 -19.28
CA GLY A 66 7.50 10.80 -18.47
C GLY A 66 8.92 11.29 -18.19
N ASN A 67 9.10 12.01 -17.08
CA ASN A 67 10.39 12.54 -16.65
C ASN A 67 10.55 12.40 -15.13
N TYR A 68 11.78 12.53 -14.66
CA TYR A 68 12.14 12.34 -13.25
C TYR A 68 11.34 13.28 -12.33
N GLU A 69 11.32 14.58 -12.61
CA GLU A 69 10.63 15.58 -11.78
C GLU A 69 9.13 15.29 -11.63
N GLY A 70 8.47 14.91 -12.72
CA GLY A 70 7.05 14.56 -12.71
C GLY A 70 6.76 13.30 -11.89
N LYS A 71 7.63 12.29 -11.97
CA LYS A 71 7.51 11.04 -11.19
C LYS A 71 7.79 11.29 -9.70
N TYR A 72 8.86 12.01 -9.40
CA TYR A 72 9.24 12.38 -8.04
C TYR A 72 8.13 13.20 -7.35
N ASN A 73 7.69 14.29 -7.99
CA ASN A 73 6.65 15.15 -7.42
C ASN A 73 5.33 14.40 -7.23
N LYS A 74 4.98 13.51 -8.16
CA LYS A 74 3.76 12.69 -8.05
C LYS A 74 3.85 11.67 -6.91
N LEU A 75 4.99 10.99 -6.76
CA LEU A 75 5.22 10.05 -5.65
C LEU A 75 5.11 10.78 -4.30
N MET A 76 5.78 11.94 -4.18
CA MET A 76 5.78 12.76 -2.98
C MET A 76 4.39 13.29 -2.65
N ALA A 77 3.69 13.88 -3.63
CA ALA A 77 2.37 14.45 -3.44
C ALA A 77 1.33 13.36 -3.10
N LYS A 78 1.30 12.25 -3.84
CA LYS A 78 0.32 11.18 -3.60
C LYS A 78 0.59 10.39 -2.33
N GLY A 79 1.86 10.07 -2.02
CA GLY A 79 2.19 9.34 -0.80
C GLY A 79 1.90 10.16 0.46
N LYS A 80 2.38 11.41 0.53
CA LYS A 80 2.11 12.29 1.68
C LYS A 80 0.64 12.70 1.77
N GLY A 81 0.01 12.96 0.62
CA GLY A 81 -1.42 13.27 0.53
C GLY A 81 -2.29 12.13 1.05
N CYS A 82 -1.95 10.88 0.71
CA CYS A 82 -2.66 9.70 1.20
C CYS A 82 -2.63 9.61 2.74
N ILE A 83 -1.45 9.75 3.36
CA ILE A 83 -1.33 9.74 4.84
C ILE A 83 -2.13 10.87 5.47
N ARG A 84 -2.11 12.07 4.88
CA ARG A 84 -2.94 13.19 5.34
C ARG A 84 -4.43 12.83 5.27
N ASP A 85 -4.88 12.22 4.19
CA ASP A 85 -6.30 11.90 3.96
C ASP A 85 -6.80 10.73 4.83
N LEU A 86 -5.89 9.90 5.33
CA LEU A 86 -6.18 8.80 6.27
C LEU A 86 -6.18 9.24 7.73
N LYS A 87 -5.50 10.35 8.05
CA LYS A 87 -5.35 10.81 9.43
C LYS A 87 -6.71 11.01 10.12
N GLY A 88 -6.92 10.31 11.23
CA GLY A 88 -8.13 10.40 12.04
C GLY A 88 -9.31 9.55 11.54
N LYS A 89 -9.16 8.83 10.42
CA LYS A 89 -10.15 7.85 9.98
C LYS A 89 -9.98 6.55 10.75
N LYS A 90 -11.09 5.99 11.22
CA LYS A 90 -11.10 4.70 11.93
C LYS A 90 -11.26 3.54 10.95
N SER A 91 -10.46 2.50 11.16
CA SER A 91 -10.47 1.25 10.40
C SER A 91 -10.46 0.00 11.28
N VAL A 92 -10.32 0.16 12.60
CA VAL A 92 -10.30 -0.94 13.58
C VAL A 92 -11.47 -0.79 14.56
N GLY A 93 -12.19 -1.89 14.79
CA GLY A 93 -13.26 -1.95 15.80
C GLY A 93 -14.48 -1.08 15.46
N VAL A 94 -15.06 -0.44 16.48
CA VAL A 94 -16.25 0.41 16.33
C VAL A 94 -15.86 1.74 15.67
N ILE A 95 -16.39 1.97 14.47
CA ILE A 95 -16.10 3.18 13.68
C ILE A 95 -17.21 4.22 13.79
N GLU A 96 -18.43 3.80 14.10
CA GLU A 96 -19.60 4.67 14.25
C GLU A 96 -20.58 4.04 15.24
N ASN A 97 -21.20 4.86 16.08
CA ASN A 97 -22.26 4.47 17.00
C ASN A 97 -23.37 5.52 16.93
N ASP A 98 -24.54 5.13 16.43
CA ASP A 98 -25.75 5.93 16.36
C ASP A 98 -26.72 5.46 17.45
N GLU A 99 -26.74 6.18 18.58
CA GLU A 99 -27.53 5.80 19.76
C GLU A 99 -29.03 5.99 19.58
N GLU A 100 -29.45 6.91 18.72
CA GLU A 100 -30.86 7.16 18.41
C GLU A 100 -31.42 6.01 17.59
N LYS A 101 -30.67 5.59 16.55
CA LYS A 101 -31.06 4.45 15.71
C LYS A 101 -30.70 3.09 16.32
N LYS A 102 -29.94 3.06 17.42
CA LYS A 102 -29.40 1.84 18.02
C LYS A 102 -28.55 1.02 17.04
N ILE A 103 -27.77 1.72 16.20
CA ILE A 103 -26.91 1.11 15.17
C ILE A 103 -25.45 1.34 15.53
N MET A 104 -24.67 0.26 15.52
CA MET A 104 -23.22 0.29 15.64
C MET A 104 -22.57 -0.24 14.37
N LYS A 105 -21.58 0.47 13.83
CA LYS A 105 -20.77 0.03 12.69
C LYS A 105 -19.41 -0.42 13.17
N ILE A 106 -19.04 -1.65 12.82
CA ILE A 106 -17.75 -2.26 13.15
C ILE A 106 -17.00 -2.49 11.84
N ALA A 107 -15.77 -1.99 11.76
CA ALA A 107 -14.92 -2.23 10.60
C ALA A 107 -14.45 -3.68 10.59
N LYS A 108 -14.56 -4.33 9.42
CA LYS A 108 -14.07 -5.68 9.17
C LYS A 108 -13.19 -5.67 7.92
N PRO A 109 -11.92 -6.12 7.99
CA PRO A 109 -11.06 -6.17 6.82
C PRO A 109 -11.60 -7.18 5.81
N VAL A 110 -11.50 -6.85 4.52
CA VAL A 110 -11.90 -7.73 3.41
C VAL A 110 -10.96 -8.92 3.23
N GLY A 111 -9.71 -8.79 3.68
CA GLY A 111 -8.66 -9.79 3.55
C GLY A 111 -7.55 -9.35 2.60
N ILE A 112 -7.09 -10.26 1.75
CA ILE A 112 -6.00 -10.00 0.81
C ILE A 112 -6.55 -9.41 -0.49
N ILE A 113 -5.98 -8.29 -0.92
CA ILE A 113 -6.41 -7.57 -2.12
C ILE A 113 -5.39 -7.75 -3.25
N GLY A 114 -5.85 -8.27 -4.39
CA GLY A 114 -5.07 -8.25 -5.63
C GLY A 114 -5.11 -6.86 -6.28
N ALA A 115 -3.96 -6.20 -6.37
CA ALA A 115 -3.86 -4.82 -6.85
C ALA A 115 -3.18 -4.72 -8.22
N LEU A 116 -3.94 -4.36 -9.25
CA LEU A 116 -3.37 -4.05 -10.58
C LEU A 116 -2.64 -2.70 -10.59
N ILE A 117 -1.43 -2.65 -11.15
CA ILE A 117 -0.59 -1.45 -11.19
C ILE A 117 -0.41 -0.97 -12.64
N PRO A 118 -0.76 0.27 -12.98
CA PRO A 118 -0.59 0.80 -14.33
C PRO A 118 0.86 1.26 -14.58
N CYS A 119 1.33 1.10 -15.82
CA CYS A 119 2.67 1.53 -16.26
C CYS A 119 2.89 3.06 -16.23
N THR A 120 1.81 3.86 -16.20
CA THR A 120 1.91 5.32 -16.16
C THR A 120 2.33 5.84 -14.79
N ASN A 121 2.01 5.12 -13.71
CA ASN A 121 2.35 5.46 -12.33
C ASN A 121 2.75 4.20 -11.53
N PRO A 122 3.81 3.49 -11.95
CA PRO A 122 4.25 2.23 -11.35
C PRO A 122 4.75 2.44 -9.91
N GLU A 123 5.19 3.65 -9.56
CA GLU A 123 5.69 3.99 -8.23
C GLU A 123 4.62 4.52 -7.27
N ALA A 124 3.78 5.46 -7.74
CA ALA A 124 2.84 6.15 -6.86
C ALA A 124 1.59 5.31 -6.57
N THR A 125 1.11 4.53 -7.55
CA THR A 125 -0.07 3.68 -7.37
C THR A 125 0.08 2.62 -6.29
N PRO A 126 1.15 1.80 -6.26
CA PRO A 126 1.30 0.79 -5.21
C PRO A 126 1.44 1.43 -3.83
N THR A 127 2.16 2.55 -3.73
CA THR A 127 2.32 3.31 -2.48
C THR A 127 0.97 3.71 -1.87
N VAL A 128 0.07 4.26 -2.70
CA VAL A 128 -1.27 4.68 -2.27
C VAL A 128 -2.15 3.47 -1.97
N LYS A 129 -2.09 2.41 -2.78
CA LYS A 129 -2.91 1.21 -2.58
C LYS A 129 -2.57 0.48 -1.28
N VAL A 130 -1.30 0.40 -0.90
CA VAL A 130 -0.90 -0.23 0.36
C VAL A 130 -1.42 0.55 1.57
N ALA A 131 -1.54 1.87 1.47
CA ALA A 131 -2.04 2.69 2.58
C ALA A 131 -3.57 2.66 2.74
N HIS A 132 -4.32 2.36 1.67
CA HIS A 132 -5.79 2.26 1.70
C HIS A 132 -6.33 0.83 1.85
N ALA A 133 -5.45 -0.17 1.90
CA ALA A 133 -5.81 -1.58 1.98
C ALA A 133 -6.22 -2.00 3.40
#